data_AF-A0A948MZX2-F1
#
_entry.id   AF-A0A948MZX2-F1
#
_cell.length_a   1.000
_cell.length_b   1.000
_cell.length_c   1.000
_cell.angle_alpha   90.00
_cell.angle_beta   90.00
_cell.angle_gamma   90.00
#
_symmetry.space_group_name_H-M   'P 1'
#
loop_
_entity.id
_entity.type
_entity.pdbx_description
1 polymer ?
#
loop_
_entity_poly.entity_id
_entity_poly.type
_entity_poly.pdbx_seq_one_letter_code
_entity_poly.pdbx_strand_id
1 'polypeptide(L)'
;MIAVEDDAQRDAALAAAAQLSASVGDAIGGEWPIRLRLIGPDDAEIPQGIVLVATIADRDGHTSIDDLAQRWSVRVERYRAAGHHRVLLCGPVRQAGQASAAPEDLERLRRLKHLVIAFSRQLGTEVVDGDRLLALCGLRRIAADARGGATATAQLVGHAIVDAILDGDLGDCIEAGVQARARDIHGGVRDIPRLMARRLVPGPQL
;
A
#
# COMPACT_ATOMS: atom_id res chain seq x y z
N MET A 1 9.09 -11.22 -3.67
CA MET A 1 9.71 -10.22 -2.77
C MET A 1 8.94 -8.92 -2.91
N ILE A 2 8.81 -8.14 -1.84
CA ILE A 2 8.21 -6.80 -1.88
C ILE A 2 9.29 -5.80 -1.46
N ALA A 3 9.59 -4.85 -2.34
CA ALA A 3 10.50 -3.75 -2.03
C ALA A 3 9.71 -2.49 -1.69
N VAL A 4 10.16 -1.72 -0.70
CA VAL A 4 9.49 -0.51 -0.19
C VAL A 4 10.48 0.64 -0.23
N GLU A 5 10.14 1.76 -0.87
CA GLU A 5 11.08 2.88 -1.04
C GLU A 5 11.25 3.78 0.20
N ASP A 6 10.30 3.74 1.14
CA ASP A 6 10.21 4.71 2.23
C ASP A 6 9.75 4.05 3.53
N ASP A 7 10.41 4.42 4.64
CA ASP A 7 10.06 3.97 5.98
C ASP A 7 8.66 4.44 6.40
N ALA A 8 8.16 5.56 5.82
CA ALA A 8 6.80 6.05 6.07
C ALA A 8 5.69 5.05 5.66
N GLN A 9 6.01 4.08 4.79
CA GLN A 9 5.09 3.00 4.39
C GLN A 9 5.40 1.66 5.01
N ARG A 10 6.43 1.57 5.86
CA ARG A 10 6.90 0.30 6.41
C ARG A 10 5.80 -0.47 7.12
N ASP A 11 5.02 0.19 7.97
CA ASP A 11 3.95 -0.49 8.73
C ASP A 11 2.84 -1.02 7.81
N ALA A 12 2.47 -0.25 6.79
CA ALA A 12 1.49 -0.69 5.80
C ALA A 12 2.03 -1.85 4.96
N ALA A 13 3.32 -1.82 4.59
CA ALA A 13 3.97 -2.90 3.86
C ALA A 13 4.13 -4.18 4.71
N LEU A 14 4.44 -4.03 6.01
CA LEU A 14 4.45 -5.14 6.98
C LEU A 14 3.05 -5.76 7.10
N ALA A 15 2.02 -4.93 7.24
CA ALA A 15 0.65 -5.40 7.26
C ALA A 15 0.25 -6.08 5.93
N ALA A 16 0.67 -5.55 4.79
CA ALA A 16 0.42 -6.17 3.48
C ALA A 16 1.11 -7.54 3.36
N ALA A 17 2.38 -7.64 3.76
CA ALA A 17 3.12 -8.89 3.73
C ALA A 17 2.48 -9.96 4.63
N ALA A 18 2.10 -9.61 5.86
CA ALA A 18 1.42 -10.55 6.75
C ALA A 18 0.09 -11.03 6.15
N GLN A 19 -0.69 -10.11 5.58
CA GLN A 19 -1.98 -10.43 4.98
C GLN A 19 -1.86 -11.30 3.71
N LEU A 20 -0.91 -10.98 2.83
CA LEU A 20 -0.66 -11.73 1.60
C LEU A 20 -0.10 -13.12 1.92
N SER A 21 0.83 -13.23 2.87
CA SER A 21 1.38 -14.51 3.31
C SER A 21 0.28 -15.42 3.86
N ALA A 22 -0.63 -14.88 4.69
CA ALA A 22 -1.77 -15.61 5.21
C ALA A 22 -2.74 -16.04 4.10
N SER A 23 -3.19 -15.12 3.24
CA SER A 23 -4.20 -15.44 2.22
C SER A 23 -3.69 -16.43 1.18
N VAL A 24 -2.44 -16.28 0.75
CA VAL A 24 -1.86 -17.20 -0.23
C VAL A 24 -1.46 -18.51 0.45
N GLY A 25 -0.93 -18.47 1.67
CA GLY A 25 -0.61 -19.65 2.46
C GLY A 25 -1.82 -20.56 2.68
N ASP A 26 -2.96 -19.98 3.07
CA ASP A 26 -4.23 -20.71 3.20
C ASP A 26 -4.69 -21.29 1.84
N ALA A 27 -4.48 -20.56 0.73
CA ALA A 27 -4.86 -21.00 -0.62
C ALA A 27 -4.01 -22.18 -1.16
N ILE A 28 -2.78 -22.32 -0.70
CA ILE A 28 -1.87 -23.44 -1.02
C ILE A 28 -1.84 -24.53 0.05
N GLY A 29 -2.44 -24.30 1.22
CA GLY A 29 -2.41 -25.22 2.36
C GLY A 29 -1.04 -25.31 3.06
N GLY A 30 -0.26 -24.23 3.08
CA GLY A 30 1.10 -24.19 3.62
C GLY A 30 1.65 -22.78 3.79
N GLU A 31 2.92 -22.64 4.18
CA GLU A 31 3.52 -21.32 4.34
C GLU A 31 3.91 -20.70 2.99
N TRP A 32 3.56 -19.44 2.81
CA TRP A 32 4.04 -18.64 1.69
C TRP A 32 5.13 -17.65 2.14
N PRO A 33 6.38 -17.78 1.68
CA PRO A 33 7.45 -16.89 2.10
C PRO A 33 7.34 -15.52 1.43
N ILE A 34 7.28 -14.46 2.24
CA ILE A 34 7.39 -13.08 1.78
C ILE A 34 8.62 -12.45 2.44
N ARG A 35 9.46 -11.84 1.60
CA ARG A 35 10.58 -11.01 2.04
C ARG A 35 10.25 -9.55 1.74
N LEU A 36 10.32 -8.71 2.76
CA LEU A 36 10.27 -7.27 2.65
C LEU A 36 11.69 -6.72 2.63
N ARG A 37 11.97 -5.77 1.74
CA ARG A 37 13.23 -5.01 1.74
C ARG A 37 12.93 -3.53 1.61
N LEU A 38 13.47 -2.73 2.52
CA LEU A 38 13.53 -1.29 2.34
C LEU A 38 14.61 -1.00 1.29
N ILE A 39 14.28 -0.21 0.28
CA ILE A 39 15.18 0.21 -0.78
C ILE A 39 15.29 1.73 -0.80
N GLY A 40 16.49 2.23 -1.03
CA GLY A 40 16.76 3.66 -1.16
C GLY A 40 16.66 4.17 -2.61
N PRO A 41 16.53 5.49 -2.79
CA PRO A 41 16.59 6.12 -4.11
C PRO A 41 17.95 5.91 -4.83
N ASP A 42 19.01 5.55 -4.08
CA ASP A 42 20.36 5.34 -4.62
C ASP A 42 20.80 3.87 -4.66
N ASP A 43 19.93 2.92 -4.26
CA ASP A 43 20.32 1.50 -4.22
C ASP A 43 20.67 0.93 -5.60
N ALA A 44 21.93 0.55 -5.81
CA ALA A 44 22.40 0.06 -7.11
C ALA A 44 21.70 -1.23 -7.57
N GLU A 45 21.21 -2.04 -6.64
CA GLU A 45 20.53 -3.31 -6.93
C GLU A 45 19.15 -3.33 -6.30
N ILE A 46 18.13 -3.31 -7.16
CA ILE A 46 16.72 -3.43 -6.75
C ILE A 46 16.32 -4.90 -6.96
N PRO A 47 15.85 -5.61 -5.91
CA PRO A 47 15.51 -7.03 -6.04
C PRO A 47 14.33 -7.26 -6.97
N GLN A 48 14.37 -8.36 -7.74
CA GLN A 48 13.25 -8.79 -8.55
C GLN A 48 12.00 -9.08 -7.69
N GLY A 49 10.85 -8.55 -8.10
CA GLY A 49 9.59 -8.64 -7.37
C GLY A 49 8.67 -7.44 -7.59
N ILE A 50 7.80 -7.19 -6.60
CA ILE A 50 6.86 -6.07 -6.59
C ILE A 50 7.51 -4.89 -5.88
N VAL A 51 7.47 -3.71 -6.49
CA VAL A 51 8.00 -2.48 -5.89
C VAL A 51 6.84 -1.60 -5.45
N LEU A 52 6.83 -1.21 -4.17
CA LEU A 52 5.93 -0.20 -3.62
C LEU A 52 6.64 1.15 -3.62
N VAL A 53 6.16 2.07 -4.45
CA VAL A 53 6.64 3.44 -4.50
C VAL A 53 5.77 4.29 -3.59
N ALA A 54 6.38 4.79 -2.52
CA ALA A 54 5.72 5.57 -1.51
C ALA A 54 5.62 7.04 -1.89
N THR A 55 4.42 7.61 -1.74
CA THR A 55 4.19 9.06 -1.93
C THR A 55 3.83 9.78 -0.63
N ILE A 56 3.81 9.06 0.49
CA ILE A 56 3.33 9.57 1.79
C ILE A 56 4.29 10.63 2.37
N ALA A 57 5.61 10.44 2.30
CA ALA A 57 6.55 11.45 2.82
C ALA A 57 6.51 12.79 2.07
N ASP A 58 6.02 12.79 0.83
CA ASP A 58 5.92 14.00 0.00
C ASP A 58 4.71 14.89 0.37
N ARG A 59 3.90 14.46 1.34
CA ARG A 59 2.72 15.17 1.84
C ARG A 59 3.07 16.47 2.56
N ASP A 60 4.08 16.47 3.42
CA ASP A 60 4.36 17.56 4.36
C ASP A 60 5.45 18.55 3.84
N GLY A 61 5.65 18.57 2.52
CA GLY A 61 6.74 19.32 1.89
C GLY A 61 6.37 20.70 1.34
N HIS A 62 7.37 21.59 1.28
CA HIS A 62 7.33 22.85 0.51
C HIS A 62 7.61 22.63 -0.99
N THR A 63 7.96 21.39 -1.36
CA THR A 63 8.24 21.01 -2.74
C THR A 63 7.00 21.20 -3.61
N SER A 64 7.21 21.78 -4.79
CA SER A 64 6.14 21.98 -5.77
C SER A 64 5.59 20.63 -6.27
N ILE A 65 4.35 20.64 -6.75
CA ILE A 65 3.74 19.44 -7.34
C ILE A 65 4.48 19.01 -8.62
N ASP A 66 5.04 19.95 -9.37
CA ASP A 66 5.76 19.66 -10.61
C ASP A 66 7.13 19.01 -10.34
N ASP A 67 7.87 19.49 -9.33
CA ASP A 67 9.11 18.84 -8.89
C ASP A 67 8.83 17.42 -8.36
N LEU A 68 7.71 17.23 -7.68
CA LEU A 68 7.25 15.92 -7.24
C LEU A 68 6.95 14.99 -8.41
N ALA A 69 6.22 15.50 -9.41
CA ALA A 69 5.94 14.77 -10.63
C ALA A 69 7.25 14.31 -11.29
N GLN A 70 8.19 15.23 -11.50
CA GLN A 70 9.47 14.89 -12.13
C GLN A 70 10.23 13.82 -11.33
N ARG A 71 10.31 13.97 -10.00
CA ARG A 71 10.97 12.98 -9.13
C ARG A 71 10.29 11.62 -9.19
N TRP A 72 8.96 11.56 -9.16
CA TRP A 72 8.22 10.29 -9.24
C TRP A 72 8.41 9.61 -10.60
N SER A 73 8.47 10.39 -11.68
CA SER A 73 8.71 9.88 -13.04
C SER A 73 10.06 9.18 -13.14
N VAL A 74 11.12 9.85 -12.69
CA VAL A 74 12.47 9.28 -12.68
C VAL A 74 12.52 7.99 -11.84
N ARG A 75 11.86 7.98 -10.67
CA ARG A 75 11.79 6.78 -9.81
C ARG A 75 11.09 5.61 -10.49
N VAL A 76 9.88 5.82 -11.03
CA VAL A 76 9.11 4.76 -11.71
C VAL A 76 9.87 4.21 -12.92
N GLU A 77 10.43 5.09 -13.76
CA GLU A 77 11.19 4.67 -14.93
C GLU A 77 12.45 3.87 -14.57
N ARG A 78 13.13 4.23 -13.48
CA ARG A 78 14.25 3.43 -12.95
C ARG A 78 13.82 2.00 -12.63
N TYR A 79 12.70 1.82 -11.92
CA TYR A 79 12.22 0.48 -11.58
C TYR A 79 11.81 -0.33 -12.82
N ARG A 80 11.24 0.33 -13.82
CA ARG A 80 10.89 -0.31 -15.10
C ARG A 80 12.12 -0.72 -15.89
N ALA A 81 13.12 0.15 -15.99
CA ALA A 81 14.37 -0.14 -16.66
C ALA A 81 15.14 -1.32 -16.00
N ALA A 82 14.99 -1.50 -14.69
CA ALA A 82 15.52 -2.66 -13.95
C ALA A 82 14.76 -3.98 -14.21
N GLY A 83 13.72 -3.96 -15.05
CA GLY A 83 12.95 -5.14 -15.43
C GLY A 83 11.88 -5.54 -14.41
N HIS A 84 11.54 -4.68 -13.45
CA HIS A 84 10.46 -4.99 -12.51
C HIS A 84 9.11 -5.02 -13.22
N HIS A 85 8.48 -6.19 -13.17
CA HIS A 85 7.22 -6.44 -13.86
C HIS A 85 6.03 -5.67 -13.26
N ARG A 86 6.08 -5.29 -11.97
CA ARG A 86 4.99 -4.55 -11.31
C ARG A 86 5.49 -3.50 -10.32
N VAL A 87 5.15 -2.26 -10.61
CA VAL A 87 5.41 -1.08 -9.76
C VAL A 87 4.05 -0.53 -9.30
N LEU A 88 3.83 -0.55 -7.99
CA LEU A 88 2.61 -0.06 -7.36
C LEU A 88 2.85 1.31 -6.74
N LEU A 89 2.13 2.32 -7.22
CA LEU A 89 2.15 3.66 -6.63
C LEU A 89 1.17 3.73 -5.47
N CYS A 90 1.71 3.78 -4.25
CA CYS A 90 0.91 3.91 -3.04
C CYS A 90 0.64 5.39 -2.79
N GLY A 91 -0.60 5.80 -3.07
CA GLY A 91 -1.04 7.19 -2.96
C GLY A 91 -1.00 7.73 -1.54
N PRO A 92 -0.99 9.07 -1.37
CA PRO A 92 -0.93 9.67 -0.05
C PRO A 92 -2.25 9.45 0.69
N VAL A 93 -2.16 9.14 1.98
CA VAL A 93 -3.30 8.84 2.85
C VAL A 93 -3.48 9.91 3.93
N ARG A 94 -4.73 10.14 4.34
CA ARG A 94 -5.00 10.95 5.52
C ARG A 94 -4.52 10.21 6.76
N GLN A 95 -3.84 10.91 7.66
CA GLN A 95 -3.46 10.34 8.95
C GLN A 95 -4.67 10.35 9.90
N ALA A 96 -4.94 9.20 10.51
CA ALA A 96 -5.89 9.11 11.60
C ALA A 96 -5.38 9.92 12.80
N GLY A 97 -6.24 10.76 13.39
CA GLY A 97 -5.91 11.57 14.58
C GLY A 97 -5.56 13.03 14.29
N GLN A 98 -5.28 13.40 13.05
CA GLN A 98 -5.20 14.81 12.65
C GLN A 98 -6.61 15.39 12.49
N ALA A 99 -7.17 15.83 13.61
CA ALA A 99 -8.56 16.29 13.72
C ALA A 99 -8.88 17.56 12.91
N SER A 100 -7.87 18.27 12.38
CA SER A 100 -8.05 19.44 11.54
C SER A 100 -6.81 19.68 10.67
N ALA A 101 -6.67 18.94 9.57
CA ALA A 101 -5.72 19.32 8.53
C ALA A 101 -6.11 20.71 7.98
N ALA A 102 -5.14 21.59 7.78
CA ALA A 102 -5.43 22.91 7.22
C ALA A 102 -6.05 22.74 5.81
N PRO A 103 -6.89 23.68 5.34
CA PRO A 103 -7.44 23.62 3.98
C PRO A 103 -6.35 23.43 2.91
N GLU A 104 -5.17 24.01 3.13
CA GLU A 104 -3.98 23.88 2.27
C GLU A 104 -3.45 22.44 2.21
N ASP A 105 -3.42 21.73 3.34
CA ASP A 105 -2.99 20.33 3.40
C ASP A 105 -3.97 19.42 2.64
N LEU A 106 -5.27 19.68 2.77
CA LEU A 106 -6.30 18.92 2.06
C LEU A 106 -6.25 19.16 0.55
N GLU A 107 -6.00 20.40 0.13
CA GLU A 107 -5.81 20.74 -1.28
C GLU A 107 -4.53 20.13 -1.84
N ARG A 108 -3.42 20.18 -1.10
CA ARG A 108 -2.18 19.52 -1.48
C ARG A 108 -2.39 18.01 -1.62
N LEU A 109 -3.04 17.37 -0.65
CA LEU A 109 -3.38 15.95 -0.73
C LEU A 109 -4.22 15.62 -1.97
N ARG A 110 -5.22 16.45 -2.30
CA ARG A 110 -6.04 16.29 -3.51
C ARG A 110 -5.18 16.37 -4.77
N ARG A 111 -4.29 17.35 -4.87
CA ARG A 111 -3.37 17.50 -6.01
C ARG A 111 -2.43 16.31 -6.15
N LEU A 112 -1.85 15.83 -5.05
CA LEU A 112 -0.99 14.65 -5.05
C LEU A 112 -1.77 13.40 -5.52
N LYS A 113 -3.01 13.22 -5.08
CA LYS A 113 -3.86 12.12 -5.56
C LYS A 113 -4.14 12.20 -7.06
N HIS A 114 -4.45 13.39 -7.57
CA HIS A 114 -4.62 13.59 -9.01
C HIS A 114 -3.32 13.28 -9.77
N LEU A 115 -2.18 13.66 -9.22
CA LEU A 115 -0.88 13.34 -9.79
C LEU A 115 -0.65 11.83 -9.87
N VAL A 116 -0.91 11.08 -8.79
CA VAL A 116 -0.81 9.61 -8.80
C VAL A 116 -1.70 8.98 -9.89
N ILE A 117 -2.93 9.47 -10.06
CA ILE A 117 -3.85 8.99 -11.12
C ILE A 117 -3.32 9.34 -12.52
N ALA A 118 -2.79 10.56 -12.70
CA ALA A 118 -2.19 10.97 -13.97
C ALA A 118 -1.00 10.08 -14.32
N PHE A 119 -0.15 9.77 -13.33
CA PHE A 119 0.98 8.86 -13.46
C PHE A 119 0.57 7.46 -13.88
N SER A 120 -0.47 6.92 -13.25
CA SER A 120 -1.05 5.63 -13.62
C SER A 120 -1.42 5.57 -15.09
N ARG A 121 -2.04 6.63 -15.62
CA ARG A 121 -2.46 6.70 -17.03
C ARG A 121 -1.29 6.90 -17.98
N GLN A 122 -0.34 7.77 -17.61
CA GLN A 122 0.78 8.12 -18.48
C GLN A 122 1.80 6.99 -18.56
N LEU A 123 2.12 6.39 -17.42
CA LEU A 123 3.13 5.36 -17.33
C LEU A 123 2.49 3.97 -17.48
N GLY A 124 1.25 3.77 -17.07
CA GLY A 124 0.66 2.42 -16.98
C GLY A 124 1.06 1.71 -15.68
N THR A 125 1.28 2.47 -14.61
CA THR A 125 1.51 1.94 -13.27
C THR A 125 0.20 1.70 -12.55
N GLU A 126 0.17 0.70 -11.69
CA GLU A 126 -0.98 0.45 -10.84
C GLU A 126 -0.96 1.36 -9.61
N VAL A 127 -2.14 1.74 -9.13
CA VAL A 127 -2.31 2.67 -8.01
C VAL A 127 -3.00 1.97 -6.85
N VAL A 128 -2.41 2.12 -5.67
CA VAL A 128 -3.02 1.71 -4.42
C VAL A 128 -3.65 2.94 -3.75
N ASP A 129 -4.99 2.99 -3.71
CA ASP A 129 -5.75 4.06 -3.05
C ASP A 129 -6.19 3.64 -1.63
N GLY A 130 -5.23 3.63 -0.71
CA GLY A 130 -5.50 3.32 0.71
C GLY A 130 -6.43 4.34 1.38
N ASP A 131 -6.44 5.60 0.94
CA ASP A 131 -7.28 6.65 1.52
C ASP A 131 -8.76 6.41 1.25
N ARG A 132 -9.11 5.83 0.10
CA ARG A 132 -10.48 5.42 -0.19
C ARG A 132 -10.97 4.38 0.82
N LEU A 133 -10.16 3.40 1.18
CA LEU A 133 -10.53 2.41 2.21
C LEU A 133 -10.69 3.06 3.58
N LEU A 134 -9.77 3.96 3.96
CA LEU A 134 -9.87 4.71 5.21
C LEU A 134 -11.15 5.56 5.27
N ALA A 135 -11.54 6.18 4.15
CA ALA A 135 -12.77 6.95 4.05
C ALA A 135 -14.01 6.07 4.21
N LEU A 136 -14.04 4.90 3.55
CA LEU A 136 -15.15 3.94 3.64
C LEU A 136 -15.31 3.36 5.05
N CYS A 137 -14.20 3.12 5.76
CA CYS A 137 -14.22 2.59 7.12
C CYS A 137 -14.49 3.67 8.18
N GLY A 138 -14.58 4.94 7.77
CA GLY A 138 -14.79 6.07 8.65
C GLY A 138 -13.53 6.44 9.42
N LEU A 139 -12.60 7.12 8.75
CA LEU A 139 -11.33 7.62 9.32
C LEU A 139 -11.46 8.26 10.71
N ARG A 140 -12.55 8.98 11.00
CA ARG A 140 -12.80 9.57 12.34
C ARG A 140 -12.98 8.52 13.43
N ARG A 141 -13.60 7.37 13.12
CA ARG A 141 -13.75 6.25 14.05
C ARG A 141 -12.40 5.57 14.32
N ILE A 142 -11.59 5.42 13.27
CA ILE A 142 -10.22 4.88 13.36
C ILE A 142 -9.33 5.82 14.20
N ALA A 143 -9.47 7.14 14.01
CA ALA A 143 -8.75 8.17 14.75
C ALA A 143 -9.14 8.26 16.24
N ALA A 144 -10.41 8.03 16.56
CA ALA A 144 -10.91 8.07 17.93
C ALA A 144 -10.43 6.88 18.78
N ASP A 145 -9.95 5.81 18.14
CA ASP A 145 -9.32 4.68 18.83
C ASP A 145 -7.86 5.02 19.17
N ALA A 146 -7.67 5.72 20.30
CA ALA A 146 -6.40 6.27 20.74
C ALA A 146 -5.29 5.24 21.00
N ARG A 147 -5.60 3.93 21.05
CA ARG A 147 -4.60 2.86 21.25
C ARG A 147 -4.21 2.15 19.94
N GLY A 148 -4.96 2.32 18.86
CA GLY A 148 -4.83 1.50 17.65
C GLY A 148 -4.93 2.23 16.32
N GLY A 149 -5.19 3.55 16.30
CA GLY A 149 -5.45 4.28 15.05
C GLY A 149 -4.35 4.17 13.98
N ALA A 150 -3.07 4.18 14.37
CA ALA A 150 -1.94 4.01 13.45
C ALA A 150 -1.87 2.56 12.91
N THR A 151 -1.98 1.56 13.79
CA THR A 151 -2.00 0.14 13.42
C THR A 151 -3.19 -0.19 12.51
N ALA A 152 -4.38 0.32 12.84
CA ALA A 152 -5.57 0.13 12.02
C ALA A 152 -5.43 0.80 10.64
N THR A 153 -4.83 1.99 10.58
CA THR A 153 -4.51 2.65 9.31
C THR A 153 -3.56 1.81 8.48
N ALA A 154 -2.45 1.33 9.07
CA ALA A 154 -1.51 0.46 8.40
C ALA A 154 -2.16 -0.85 7.90
N GLN A 155 -3.05 -1.46 8.69
CA GLN A 155 -3.80 -2.66 8.29
C GLN A 155 -4.71 -2.42 7.09
N LEU A 156 -5.42 -1.29 7.06
CA LEU A 156 -6.31 -0.93 5.96
C LEU A 156 -5.54 -0.56 4.69
N VAL A 157 -4.46 0.20 4.81
CA VAL A 157 -3.59 0.49 3.66
C VAL A 157 -2.92 -0.81 3.18
N GLY A 158 -2.48 -1.68 4.09
CA GLY A 158 -1.96 -2.99 3.77
C GLY A 158 -2.97 -3.87 3.02
N HIS A 159 -4.25 -3.81 3.38
CA HIS A 159 -5.32 -4.49 2.66
C HIS A 159 -5.46 -3.96 1.23
N ALA A 160 -5.45 -2.63 1.03
CA ALA A 160 -5.44 -2.05 -0.32
C ALA A 160 -4.24 -2.50 -1.16
N ILE A 161 -3.06 -2.62 -0.54
CA ILE A 161 -1.85 -3.11 -1.21
C ILE A 161 -2.05 -4.56 -1.65
N VAL A 162 -2.57 -5.43 -0.76
CA VAL A 162 -2.79 -6.84 -1.09
C VAL A 162 -3.86 -7.02 -2.17
N ASP A 163 -4.96 -6.27 -2.10
CA ASP A 163 -5.97 -6.24 -3.16
C ASP A 163 -5.33 -5.90 -4.51
N ALA A 164 -4.53 -4.83 -4.58
CA ALA A 164 -3.83 -4.47 -5.82
C ALA A 164 -2.88 -5.57 -6.29
N ILE A 165 -2.10 -6.17 -5.37
CA ILE A 165 -1.18 -7.27 -5.68
C ILE A 165 -1.96 -8.47 -6.25
N LEU A 166 -3.05 -8.88 -5.61
CA LEU A 166 -3.84 -10.04 -6.02
C LEU A 166 -4.72 -9.77 -7.25
N ASP A 167 -5.07 -8.52 -7.55
CA ASP A 167 -5.83 -8.19 -8.76
C ASP A 167 -4.98 -8.15 -10.02
N GLY A 168 -3.70 -7.79 -9.91
CA GLY A 168 -2.78 -7.89 -11.04
C GLY A 168 -2.22 -9.31 -11.22
N ASP A 169 -1.66 -9.59 -12.39
CA ASP A 169 -1.08 -10.89 -12.70
C ASP A 169 0.22 -11.12 -11.89
N LEU A 170 0.26 -12.18 -11.08
CA LEU A 170 1.48 -12.60 -10.39
C LEU A 170 2.31 -13.56 -11.25
N GLY A 171 1.83 -13.88 -12.46
CA GLY A 171 2.52 -14.67 -13.48
C GLY A 171 3.00 -15.99 -12.90
N ASP A 172 4.27 -16.31 -13.17
CA ASP A 172 4.90 -17.55 -12.72
C ASP A 172 5.13 -17.64 -11.20
N CYS A 173 4.81 -16.60 -10.43
CA CYS A 173 4.94 -16.65 -8.97
C CYS A 173 3.85 -17.55 -8.34
N ILE A 174 2.63 -17.55 -8.90
CA ILE A 174 1.56 -18.48 -8.52
C ILE A 174 0.70 -18.88 -9.68
N GLU A 175 0.21 -20.11 -9.61
CA GLU A 175 -0.91 -20.56 -10.44
C GLU A 175 -2.13 -19.64 -10.28
N ALA A 176 -2.78 -19.31 -11.40
CA ALA A 176 -3.97 -18.45 -11.43
C ALA A 176 -5.09 -18.95 -10.50
N GLY A 177 -5.25 -20.28 -10.35
CA GLY A 177 -6.23 -20.88 -9.44
C GLY A 177 -5.91 -20.63 -7.96
N VAL A 178 -4.62 -20.60 -7.58
CA VAL A 178 -4.19 -20.24 -6.22
C VAL A 178 -4.45 -18.76 -5.98
N GLN A 179 -4.11 -17.90 -6.95
CA GLN A 179 -4.32 -16.46 -6.83
C GLN A 179 -5.80 -16.12 -6.67
N ALA A 180 -6.68 -16.76 -7.45
CA ALA A 180 -8.13 -16.58 -7.31
C ALA A 180 -8.63 -16.98 -5.91
N ARG A 181 -8.20 -18.13 -5.39
CA ARG A 181 -8.54 -18.56 -4.02
C ARG A 181 -7.98 -17.62 -2.96
N ALA A 182 -6.74 -17.15 -3.13
CA ALA A 182 -6.13 -16.20 -2.20
C ALA A 182 -6.93 -14.88 -2.15
N ARG A 183 -7.42 -14.40 -3.30
CA ARG A 183 -8.31 -13.23 -3.37
C ARG A 183 -9.61 -13.45 -2.60
N ASP A 184 -10.25 -14.61 -2.78
CA ASP A 184 -11.48 -14.96 -2.07
C ASP A 184 -11.27 -15.06 -0.54
N ILE A 185 -10.13 -15.63 -0.11
CA ILE A 185 -9.74 -15.74 1.31
C ILE A 185 -9.42 -14.37 1.91
N HIS A 186 -8.69 -13.54 1.16
CA HIS A 186 -8.36 -12.18 1.59
C HIS A 186 -9.62 -11.34 1.84
N GLY A 187 -10.64 -11.57 1.01
CA GLY A 187 -11.91 -10.86 1.07
C GLY A 187 -11.82 -9.49 0.44
N GLY A 188 -12.97 -8.93 0.08
CA GLY A 188 -13.03 -7.62 -0.56
C GLY A 188 -13.27 -6.50 0.45
N VAL A 189 -13.37 -5.27 -0.08
CA VAL A 189 -13.67 -4.05 0.69
C VAL A 189 -14.87 -4.16 1.63
N ARG A 190 -15.87 -4.98 1.29
CA ARG A 190 -17.07 -5.20 2.11
C ARG A 190 -16.82 -6.05 3.35
N ASP A 191 -15.76 -6.85 3.35
CA ASP A 191 -15.37 -7.72 4.47
C ASP A 191 -14.51 -6.99 5.50
N ILE A 192 -13.99 -5.80 5.14
CA ILE A 192 -13.12 -4.98 5.99
C ILE A 192 -13.71 -4.71 7.39
N PRO A 193 -15.00 -4.37 7.58
CA PRO A 193 -15.55 -4.19 8.93
C PRO A 193 -15.43 -5.45 9.80
N ARG A 194 -15.57 -6.63 9.20
CA ARG A 194 -15.42 -7.93 9.88
C ARG A 194 -13.94 -8.24 10.15
N LEU A 195 -13.06 -7.92 9.20
CA LEU A 195 -11.61 -8.07 9.35
C LEU A 195 -11.05 -7.17 10.45
N MET A 196 -11.49 -5.90 10.48
CA MET A 196 -11.16 -4.94 11.54
C MET A 196 -11.67 -5.43 12.89
N ALA A 197 -12.91 -5.93 12.97
CA ALA A 197 -13.46 -6.48 14.21
C ALA A 197 -12.69 -7.71 14.73
N ARG A 198 -12.11 -8.53 13.84
CA ARG A 198 -11.28 -9.68 14.23
C ARG A 198 -9.86 -9.29 14.65
N ARG A 199 -9.29 -8.25 14.02
CA ARG A 199 -7.89 -7.84 14.23
C ARG A 199 -7.70 -6.75 15.29
N LEU A 200 -8.76 -6.03 15.67
CA LEU A 200 -8.76 -5.07 16.79
C LEU A 200 -9.04 -5.75 18.14
N VAL A 201 -9.41 -7.03 18.15
CA VAL A 201 -9.39 -7.84 19.38
C VAL A 201 -7.93 -8.26 19.62
N PRO A 202 -7.34 -7.98 20.79
CA PRO A 202 -5.96 -8.36 21.05
C PRO A 202 -5.83 -9.87 20.89
N GLY A 203 -4.97 -10.32 19.98
CA GLY A 203 -4.47 -11.68 20.02
C GLY A 203 -3.72 -11.90 21.34
N PRO A 204 -3.74 -13.12 21.91
CA PRO A 204 -2.97 -13.41 23.11
C PRO A 204 -1.50 -13.02 22.86
N GLN A 205 -0.94 -12.24 23.78
CA GLN A 205 0.47 -11.89 23.76
C GLN A 205 1.27 -13.20 23.83
N LEU A 206 2.06 -13.47 22.79
CA LEU A 206 3.13 -14.48 22.84
C LEU A 206 4.32 -13.89 23.61
#